data_AF-A0A537VZC5-F1
#
_entry.id   AF-A0A537VZC5-F1
#
_cell.length_a   1.000
_cell.length_b   1.000
_cell.length_c   1.000
_cell.angle_alpha   90.00
_cell.angle_beta   90.00
_cell.angle_gamma   90.00
#
_symmetry.space_group_name_H-M   'P 1'
#
loop_
_entity.id
_entity.type
_entity.pdbx_description
1 polymer ?
#
loop_
_entity_poly.entity_id
_entity_poly.type
_entity_poly.pdbx_seq_one_letter_code
_entity_poly.pdbx_strand_id
1 'polypeptide(L)'
;MTLPRRQLGAVAVLASAISLAVPGVAGATGPKAGDRTFQQTYPLASKVCASVAAGTEGKHLKRFAAQVLADCTALQSGFTAAQSTVLAARVAQQIAADRAATMAACPKPNDQPPVCLQTRRQNNAALVTLKHQLVRAAHRYYRTIEASRDRFWKAIRALPGEGHVHEDEPVPVLSS
;
A
#
# COMPACT_ATOMS: atom_id res chain seq x y z
N MET A 1 29.81 62.87 13.85
CA MET A 1 29.05 63.75 14.76
C MET A 1 27.56 63.55 14.49
N THR A 2 26.75 63.40 15.56
CA THR A 2 25.30 63.68 15.67
C THR A 2 24.27 63.00 14.73
N LEU A 3 23.57 61.96 15.25
CA LEU A 3 22.10 61.78 15.50
C LEU A 3 21.07 62.52 14.58
N PRO A 4 19.76 62.13 14.44
CA PRO A 4 19.00 60.93 14.88
C PRO A 4 17.77 60.48 13.98
N ARG A 5 17.12 59.35 14.37
CA ARG A 5 15.65 59.03 14.45
C ARG A 5 14.65 59.61 13.40
N ARG A 6 13.94 58.75 12.66
CA ARG A 6 12.54 58.29 12.92
C ARG A 6 11.87 57.56 11.73
N GLN A 7 11.43 56.32 12.04
CA GLN A 7 10.10 55.73 11.83
C GLN A 7 9.63 55.16 10.47
N LEU A 8 8.74 54.17 10.64
CA LEU A 8 7.88 53.41 9.71
C LEU A 8 8.59 52.15 9.16
N GLY A 9 8.20 50.92 9.46
CA GLY A 9 7.06 50.36 10.18
C GLY A 9 7.11 48.83 9.98
N ALA A 10 6.24 48.12 10.68
CA ALA A 10 5.98 46.66 10.58
C ALA A 10 7.07 45.74 11.15
N VAL A 11 7.02 45.55 12.47
CA VAL A 11 7.41 44.26 13.07
C VAL A 11 6.35 43.24 12.65
N ALA A 12 6.55 42.59 11.51
CA ALA A 12 5.88 41.35 11.21
C ALA A 12 6.49 40.29 12.14
N VAL A 13 5.90 40.14 13.33
CA VAL A 13 6.05 38.90 14.10
C VAL A 13 5.43 37.82 13.21
N LEU A 14 6.29 37.14 12.44
CA LEU A 14 5.98 35.85 11.86
C LEU A 14 5.65 34.96 13.06
N ALA A 15 4.37 34.91 13.41
CA ALA A 15 3.79 33.85 14.18
C ALA A 15 4.09 32.58 13.39
N SER A 16 5.20 31.95 13.74
CA SER A 16 5.49 30.56 13.43
C SER A 16 4.38 29.75 14.08
N ALA A 17 3.24 29.68 13.38
CA ALA A 17 2.32 28.58 13.50
C ALA A 17 3.16 27.35 13.15
N ILE A 18 3.74 26.76 14.18
CA ILE A 18 4.11 25.37 14.19
C ILE A 18 2.77 24.64 14.10
N SER A 19 2.24 24.62 12.88
CA SER A 19 1.48 23.49 12.38
C SER A 19 2.39 22.32 12.66
N LEU A 20 2.17 21.67 13.80
CA LEU A 20 2.50 20.26 13.96
C LEU A 20 1.63 19.56 12.92
N ALA A 21 2.05 19.68 11.66
CA ALA A 21 2.04 18.60 10.73
C ALA A 21 2.57 17.44 11.55
N VAL A 22 1.65 16.59 11.99
CA VAL A 22 1.92 15.17 12.02
C VAL A 22 2.82 14.93 10.81
N PRO A 23 3.98 14.27 10.95
CA PRO A 23 4.63 13.66 9.81
C PRO A 23 3.62 12.62 9.29
N GLY A 24 2.58 13.11 8.61
CA GLY A 24 1.77 12.37 7.70
C GLY A 24 2.81 11.96 6.71
N VAL A 25 3.12 10.67 6.77
CA VAL A 25 3.98 9.96 5.86
C VAL A 25 3.83 10.55 4.45
N ALA A 26 4.65 11.55 4.15
CA ALA A 26 5.08 11.85 2.80
C ALA A 26 6.04 10.71 2.48
N GLY A 27 5.48 9.53 2.30
CA GLY A 27 6.18 8.26 2.21
C GLY A 27 5.57 7.50 1.06
N ALA A 28 6.35 7.42 -0.03
CA ALA A 28 6.04 6.81 -1.31
C ALA A 28 4.92 7.50 -2.13
N THR A 29 5.33 8.35 -3.08
CA THR A 29 4.51 8.78 -4.26
C THR A 29 4.29 7.65 -5.26
N GLY A 30 4.30 6.39 -4.81
CA GLY A 30 4.14 5.20 -5.63
C GLY A 30 2.86 4.42 -5.28
N PRO A 31 2.43 3.50 -6.16
CA PRO A 31 1.25 2.67 -5.94
C PRO A 31 1.40 1.84 -4.66
N LYS A 32 0.41 1.92 -3.76
CA LYS A 32 0.42 1.21 -2.48
C LYS A 32 0.03 -0.26 -2.66
N ALA A 33 0.35 -1.12 -1.70
CA ALA A 33 0.04 -2.56 -1.74
C ALA A 33 -1.46 -2.83 -1.95
N GLY A 34 -1.84 -3.42 -3.08
CA GLY A 34 -3.25 -3.63 -3.48
C GLY A 34 -3.80 -2.62 -4.50
N ASP A 35 -3.06 -1.58 -4.86
CA ASP A 35 -3.48 -0.62 -5.91
C ASP A 35 -3.22 -1.15 -7.32
N ARG A 36 -2.23 -2.03 -7.46
CA ARG A 36 -1.86 -2.61 -8.76
C ARG A 36 -2.95 -3.58 -9.21
N THR A 37 -3.24 -3.57 -10.50
CA THR A 37 -4.11 -4.58 -11.12
C THR A 37 -3.37 -5.91 -11.28
N PHE A 38 -4.10 -6.97 -11.62
CA PHE A 38 -3.53 -8.29 -11.89
C PHE A 38 -2.44 -8.22 -12.99
N GLN A 39 -2.73 -7.53 -14.10
CA GLN A 39 -1.81 -7.36 -15.23
C GLN A 39 -0.57 -6.54 -14.88
N GLN A 40 -0.70 -5.54 -13.99
CA GLN A 40 0.44 -4.77 -13.49
C GLN A 40 1.29 -5.56 -12.50
N THR A 41 0.74 -6.62 -11.89
CA THR A 41 1.42 -7.47 -10.91
C THR A 41 2.11 -8.66 -11.57
N TYR A 42 1.48 -9.23 -12.61
CA TYR A 42 1.97 -10.38 -13.38
C TYR A 42 1.86 -10.11 -14.90
N PRO A 43 2.70 -9.24 -15.48
CA PRO A 43 2.59 -8.83 -16.88
C PRO A 43 2.78 -9.97 -17.89
N LEU A 44 3.65 -10.94 -17.63
CA LEU A 44 3.88 -12.11 -18.46
C LEU A 44 2.87 -13.22 -18.17
N ALA A 45 2.60 -13.54 -16.90
CA ALA A 45 1.60 -14.57 -16.60
C ALA A 45 0.22 -14.18 -17.13
N SER A 46 -0.17 -12.90 -17.01
CA SER A 46 -1.44 -12.43 -17.57
C SER A 46 -1.51 -12.56 -19.10
N LYS A 47 -0.40 -12.38 -19.83
CA LYS A 47 -0.34 -12.64 -21.28
C LYS A 47 -0.47 -14.12 -21.60
N VAL A 48 0.18 -15.00 -20.85
CA VAL A 48 0.04 -16.45 -21.00
C VAL A 48 -1.41 -16.85 -20.77
N CYS A 49 -2.02 -16.40 -19.67
CA CYS A 49 -3.42 -16.66 -19.36
C CYS A 49 -4.37 -16.14 -20.44
N ALA A 50 -4.14 -14.93 -20.97
CA ALA A 50 -4.93 -14.38 -22.07
C ALA A 50 -4.77 -15.20 -23.36
N SER A 51 -3.54 -15.61 -23.71
CA SER A 51 -3.28 -16.41 -24.91
C SER A 51 -3.99 -17.76 -24.88
N VAL A 52 -3.94 -18.45 -23.73
CA VAL A 52 -4.58 -19.75 -23.50
C VAL A 52 -6.10 -19.62 -23.47
N ALA A 53 -6.64 -18.58 -22.83
CA ALA A 53 -8.08 -18.32 -22.83
C ALA A 53 -8.60 -17.98 -24.23
N ALA A 54 -7.78 -17.34 -25.07
CA ALA A 54 -8.12 -17.02 -26.46
C ALA A 54 -7.86 -18.18 -27.45
N GLY A 55 -7.24 -19.28 -27.03
CA GLY A 55 -6.86 -20.38 -27.93
C GLY A 55 -5.76 -20.01 -28.93
N THR A 56 -4.95 -18.99 -28.60
CA THR A 56 -3.88 -18.43 -29.44
C THR A 56 -2.48 -18.76 -28.93
N GLU A 57 -2.40 -19.65 -27.95
CA GLU A 57 -1.15 -20.15 -27.38
C GLU A 57 -0.31 -20.96 -28.41
N GLY A 58 1.00 -21.05 -28.15
CA GLY A 58 1.90 -21.86 -28.95
C GLY A 58 1.56 -23.36 -28.92
N LYS A 59 2.02 -24.11 -29.93
CA LYS A 59 1.71 -25.54 -30.09
C LYS A 59 2.03 -26.40 -28.86
N HIS A 60 3.08 -26.05 -28.11
CA HIS A 60 3.51 -26.77 -26.92
C HIS A 60 2.55 -26.54 -25.74
N LEU A 61 2.25 -25.28 -25.42
CA LEU A 61 1.27 -24.88 -24.42
C LEU A 61 -0.16 -25.38 -24.72
N LYS A 62 -0.55 -25.46 -26.00
CA LYS A 62 -1.88 -25.90 -26.43
C LYS A 62 -2.26 -27.28 -25.88
N ARG A 63 -1.28 -28.20 -25.77
CA ARG A 63 -1.51 -29.53 -25.18
C ARG A 63 -1.86 -29.47 -23.69
N PHE A 64 -1.38 -28.43 -23.00
CA PHE A 64 -1.55 -28.22 -21.57
C PHE A 64 -2.53 -27.08 -21.26
N ALA A 65 -3.28 -26.58 -22.26
CA ALA A 65 -4.16 -25.42 -22.13
C ALA A 65 -5.11 -25.51 -20.93
N ALA A 66 -5.71 -26.67 -20.68
CA ALA A 66 -6.60 -26.88 -19.53
C ALA A 66 -5.86 -26.74 -18.18
N GLN A 67 -4.64 -27.27 -18.08
CA GLN A 67 -3.82 -27.17 -16.88
C GLN A 67 -3.36 -25.74 -16.65
N VAL A 68 -2.87 -25.07 -17.69
CA VAL A 68 -2.46 -23.66 -17.63
C VAL A 68 -3.63 -22.76 -17.26
N LEU A 69 -4.84 -23.03 -17.76
CA LEU A 69 -6.05 -22.27 -17.41
C LEU A 69 -6.45 -22.46 -15.94
N ALA A 70 -6.27 -23.67 -15.39
CA ALA A 70 -6.45 -23.93 -13.96
C ALA A 70 -5.41 -23.17 -13.12
N ASP A 71 -4.13 -23.18 -13.53
CA ASP A 71 -3.06 -22.44 -12.86
C ASP A 71 -3.29 -20.92 -12.91
N CYS A 72 -3.79 -20.40 -14.04
CA CYS A 72 -4.22 -19.02 -14.21
C CYS A 72 -5.37 -18.65 -13.27
N THR A 73 -6.35 -19.53 -13.11
CA THR A 73 -7.48 -19.33 -12.18
C THR A 73 -6.99 -19.29 -10.73
N ALA A 74 -6.07 -20.19 -10.37
CA ALA A 74 -5.45 -20.20 -9.05
C ALA A 74 -4.64 -18.92 -8.78
N LEU A 75 -3.87 -18.44 -9.77
CA LEU A 75 -3.11 -17.20 -9.70
C LEU A 75 -4.02 -15.97 -9.51
N GLN A 76 -5.10 -15.88 -10.28
CA GLN A 76 -6.11 -14.82 -10.19
C GLN A 76 -6.82 -14.80 -8.82
N SER A 77 -7.17 -15.98 -8.32
CA SER A 77 -7.79 -16.15 -6.99
C SER A 77 -6.83 -15.71 -5.87
N GLY A 78 -5.57 -16.16 -5.93
CA GLY A 78 -4.53 -15.76 -4.98
C GLY A 78 -4.28 -14.25 -4.96
N PHE A 79 -4.24 -13.61 -6.13
CA PHE A 79 -4.16 -12.16 -6.25
C PHE A 79 -5.36 -11.45 -5.60
N THR A 80 -6.58 -11.89 -5.92
CA THR A 80 -7.81 -11.26 -5.43
C THR A 80 -7.91 -11.37 -3.90
N ALA A 81 -7.55 -12.53 -3.33
CA ALA A 81 -7.52 -12.75 -1.89
C ALA A 81 -6.45 -11.90 -1.20
N ALA A 82 -5.26 -11.76 -1.79
CA ALA A 82 -4.22 -10.89 -1.26
C ALA A 82 -4.66 -9.42 -1.30
N GLN A 83 -5.26 -8.97 -2.41
CA GLN A 83 -5.74 -7.61 -2.60
C GLN A 83 -6.87 -7.28 -1.62
N SER A 84 -7.86 -8.16 -1.44
CA SER A 84 -8.96 -7.94 -0.50
C SER A 84 -8.46 -7.80 0.94
N THR A 85 -7.48 -8.62 1.34
CA THR A 85 -6.88 -8.57 2.67
C THR A 85 -6.22 -7.22 2.96
N VAL A 86 -5.43 -6.69 2.01
CA VAL A 86 -4.74 -5.41 2.22
C VAL A 86 -5.69 -4.22 2.10
N LEU A 87 -6.70 -4.29 1.24
CA LEU A 87 -7.74 -3.26 1.17
C LEU A 87 -8.58 -3.22 2.44
N ALA A 88 -8.95 -4.36 3.02
CA ALA A 88 -9.66 -4.42 4.30
C ALA A 88 -8.88 -3.73 5.43
N ALA A 89 -7.55 -3.89 5.46
CA ALA A 89 -6.70 -3.21 6.44
C ALA A 89 -6.65 -1.69 6.26
N ARG A 90 -6.89 -1.16 5.05
CA ARG A 90 -6.95 0.29 4.77
C ARG A 90 -8.28 0.93 5.14
N VAL A 91 -9.34 0.15 5.17
CA VAL A 91 -10.70 0.60 5.55
C VAL A 91 -10.87 0.61 7.08
N ALA A 92 -9.79 0.57 7.86
CA ALA A 92 -9.85 0.86 9.29
C ALA A 92 -10.25 2.34 9.48
N GLN A 93 -11.56 2.58 9.49
CA GLN A 93 -12.27 3.85 9.60
C GLN A 93 -12.07 4.59 10.93
N GLN A 94 -11.16 4.11 11.77
CA GLN A 94 -10.84 4.73 13.06
C GLN A 94 -10.26 6.14 12.94
N ILE A 95 -9.54 6.49 11.85
CA ILE A 95 -8.83 7.78 11.79
C ILE A 95 -9.78 8.99 11.90
N ALA A 96 -10.95 8.94 11.27
CA ALA A 96 -11.93 10.03 11.33
C ALA A 96 -12.61 10.09 12.70
N ALA A 97 -12.96 8.93 13.27
CA ALA A 97 -13.54 8.83 14.61
C ALA A 97 -12.55 9.28 15.70
N ASP A 98 -11.28 8.87 15.60
CA ASP A 98 -10.20 9.24 16.51
C ASP A 98 -9.91 10.75 16.45
N ARG A 99 -9.96 11.34 15.24
CA ARG A 99 -9.87 12.80 15.07
C ARG A 99 -11.04 13.52 15.73
N ALA A 100 -12.27 13.07 15.51
CA ALA A 100 -13.45 13.65 16.13
C ALA A 100 -13.41 13.54 17.66
N ALA A 101 -13.02 12.38 18.20
CA ALA A 101 -12.85 12.16 19.63
C ALA A 101 -11.75 13.06 20.23
N THR A 102 -10.64 13.27 19.49
CA THR A 102 -9.58 14.20 19.91
C THR A 102 -10.09 15.64 19.96
N MET A 103 -10.82 16.09 18.94
CA MET A 103 -11.38 17.45 18.89
C MET A 103 -12.41 17.68 20.01
N ALA A 104 -13.22 16.67 20.34
CA ALA A 104 -14.17 16.75 21.44
C ALA A 104 -13.48 16.84 22.82
N ALA A 105 -12.39 16.10 23.03
CA ALA A 105 -11.64 16.10 24.28
C ALA A 105 -10.67 17.29 24.41
N CYS A 106 -10.29 17.93 23.30
CA CYS A 106 -9.31 19.01 23.22
C CYS A 106 -9.90 20.23 22.46
N PRO A 107 -10.82 21.00 23.06
CA PRO A 107 -11.50 22.11 22.39
C PRO A 107 -10.58 23.29 22.02
N LYS A 108 -9.40 23.42 22.64
CA LYS A 108 -8.35 24.38 22.21
C LYS A 108 -7.02 23.65 21.97
N PRO A 109 -6.21 24.08 20.97
CA PRO A 109 -4.94 23.42 20.62
C PRO A 109 -3.89 23.38 21.74
N ASN A 110 -3.94 24.36 22.64
CA ASN A 110 -2.98 24.56 23.72
C ASN A 110 -3.52 24.13 25.09
N ASP A 111 -4.76 23.65 25.15
CA ASP A 111 -5.32 23.13 26.38
C ASP A 111 -4.62 21.80 26.70
N GLN A 112 -3.96 21.74 27.87
CA GLN A 112 -3.34 20.53 28.41
C GLN A 112 -4.12 19.89 29.59
N PRO A 113 -5.47 19.94 29.67
CA PRO A 113 -6.15 19.27 30.75
C PRO A 113 -5.83 17.76 30.67
N PRO A 114 -5.73 17.07 31.82
CA PRO A 114 -5.36 15.65 31.87
C PRO A 114 -6.18 14.76 30.92
N VAL A 115 -7.47 15.07 30.75
CA VAL A 115 -8.39 14.38 29.83
C VAL A 115 -7.96 14.50 28.37
N CYS A 116 -7.59 15.71 27.91
CA CYS A 116 -7.10 15.92 26.54
C CYS A 116 -5.80 15.14 26.28
N LEU A 117 -4.84 15.19 27.22
CA LEU A 117 -3.59 14.43 27.09
C LEU A 117 -3.83 12.92 27.08
N GLN A 118 -4.75 12.43 27.90
CA GLN A 118 -5.13 11.01 27.95
C GLN A 118 -5.77 10.56 26.63
N THR A 119 -6.75 11.30 26.09
CA THR A 119 -7.39 10.99 24.80
C THR A 119 -6.38 11.04 23.66
N ARG A 120 -5.49 12.04 23.62
CA ARG A 120 -4.42 12.10 22.60
C ARG A 120 -3.48 10.89 22.68
N ARG A 121 -3.09 10.45 23.88
CA ARG A 121 -2.25 9.25 24.05
C ARG A 121 -2.95 7.99 23.56
N GLN A 122 -4.22 7.81 23.92
CA GLN A 122 -5.03 6.66 23.48
C GLN A 122 -5.17 6.62 21.95
N ASN A 123 -5.49 7.76 21.33
CA ASN A 123 -5.63 7.86 19.88
C ASN A 123 -4.30 7.67 19.16
N ASN A 124 -3.20 8.21 19.69
CA ASN A 124 -1.87 7.95 19.13
C ASN A 124 -1.50 6.46 19.20
N ALA A 125 -1.80 5.78 20.32
CA ALA A 125 -1.56 4.35 20.44
C ALA A 125 -2.41 3.53 19.45
N ALA A 126 -3.68 3.93 19.24
CA ALA A 126 -4.55 3.33 18.23
C ALA A 126 -4.00 3.53 16.81
N LEU A 127 -3.61 4.76 16.45
CA LEU A 127 -3.00 5.08 15.15
C LEU A 127 -1.70 4.30 14.89
N VAL A 128 -0.83 4.16 15.90
CA VAL A 128 0.39 3.35 15.79
C VAL A 128 0.05 1.89 15.54
N THR A 129 -0.96 1.35 16.24
CA THR A 129 -1.44 -0.02 16.05
C THR A 129 -1.97 -0.23 14.63
N LEU A 130 -2.80 0.70 14.13
CA LEU A 130 -3.31 0.67 12.76
C LEU A 130 -2.20 0.74 11.73
N LYS A 131 -1.18 1.59 11.94
CA LYS A 131 0.00 1.67 11.07
C LYS A 131 0.73 0.32 11.02
N HIS A 132 0.94 -0.32 12.17
CA HIS A 132 1.57 -1.65 12.22
C HIS A 132 0.72 -2.72 11.52
N GLN A 133 -0.60 -2.68 11.67
CA GLN A 133 -1.50 -3.59 10.96
C GLN A 133 -1.40 -3.41 9.44
N LEU A 134 -1.38 -2.16 8.96
CA LEU A 134 -1.20 -1.83 7.55
C LEU A 134 0.13 -2.32 6.99
N VAL A 135 1.24 -2.08 7.70
CA VAL A 135 2.57 -2.56 7.27
C VAL A 135 2.60 -4.09 7.23
N ARG A 136 2.03 -4.78 8.23
CA ARG A 136 1.94 -6.25 8.24
C ARG A 136 1.07 -6.76 7.09
N ALA A 137 -0.07 -6.12 6.82
CA ALA A 137 -0.95 -6.46 5.70
C ALA A 137 -0.24 -6.25 4.36
N ALA A 138 0.51 -5.16 4.19
CA ALA A 138 1.31 -4.90 3.00
C ALA A 138 2.42 -5.95 2.80
N HIS A 139 3.17 -6.29 3.85
CA HIS A 139 4.16 -7.38 3.79
C HIS A 139 3.52 -8.72 3.43
N ARG A 140 2.35 -9.04 4.00
CA ARG A 140 1.62 -10.27 3.70
C ARG A 140 1.11 -10.28 2.26
N TYR A 141 0.65 -9.14 1.75
CA TYR A 141 0.26 -8.96 0.36
C TYR A 141 1.42 -9.31 -0.56
N TYR A 142 2.57 -8.64 -0.43
CA TYR A 142 3.72 -8.89 -1.30
C TYR A 142 4.22 -10.33 -1.19
N ARG A 143 4.33 -10.89 0.03
CA ARG A 143 4.70 -12.32 0.19
C ARG A 143 3.73 -13.27 -0.51
N THR A 144 2.43 -13.00 -0.44
CA THR A 144 1.42 -13.83 -1.12
C THR A 144 1.53 -13.71 -2.63
N ILE A 145 1.78 -12.50 -3.15
CA ILE A 145 1.99 -12.25 -4.57
C ILE A 145 3.23 -13.01 -5.08
N GLU A 146 4.37 -12.87 -4.41
CA GLU A 146 5.60 -13.59 -4.76
C GLU A 146 5.41 -15.11 -4.68
N ALA A 147 4.81 -15.63 -3.62
CA ALA A 147 4.54 -17.06 -3.49
C ALA A 147 3.59 -17.58 -4.58
N SER A 148 2.64 -16.77 -5.04
CA SER A 148 1.72 -17.13 -6.13
C SER A 148 2.44 -17.12 -7.48
N ARG A 149 3.32 -16.13 -7.71
CA ARG A 149 4.22 -16.06 -8.88
C ARG A 149 5.07 -17.31 -8.99
N ASP A 150 5.79 -17.64 -7.92
CA ASP A 150 6.72 -18.77 -7.90
C ASP A 150 6.00 -20.09 -8.19
N ARG A 151 4.82 -20.29 -7.59
CA ARG A 151 4.01 -21.49 -7.84
C ARG A 151 3.56 -21.59 -9.29
N PHE A 152 3.07 -20.49 -9.87
CA PHE A 152 2.63 -20.46 -11.25
C PHE A 152 3.77 -20.81 -12.19
N TRP A 153 4.90 -20.11 -12.11
CA TRP A 153 6.00 -20.36 -13.03
C TRP A 153 6.70 -21.70 -12.80
N LYS A 154 6.71 -22.21 -11.56
CA LYS A 154 7.16 -23.58 -11.29
C LYS A 154 6.25 -24.62 -11.96
N ALA A 155 4.94 -24.41 -11.96
CA ALA A 155 4.00 -25.28 -12.66
C ALA A 155 4.20 -25.23 -14.18
N ILE A 156 4.35 -24.03 -14.75
CA ILE A 156 4.63 -23.86 -16.18
C ILE A 156 5.95 -24.52 -16.59
N ARG A 157 7.04 -24.30 -15.85
CA ARG A 157 8.35 -24.92 -16.17
C ARG A 157 8.38 -26.43 -15.99
N ALA A 158 7.49 -26.98 -15.18
CA ALA A 158 7.33 -28.43 -15.04
C ALA A 158 6.65 -29.06 -16.28
N LEU A 159 6.05 -28.25 -17.16
CA LEU A 159 5.47 -28.74 -18.41
C LEU A 159 6.58 -29.14 -19.41
N PRO A 160 6.46 -30.32 -20.05
CA PRO A 160 7.42 -30.75 -21.07
C PRO A 160 7.60 -29.73 -22.19
N GLY A 161 8.83 -29.26 -22.38
CA GLY A 161 9.20 -28.29 -23.44
C GLY A 161 9.16 -26.83 -23.01
N GLU A 162 8.70 -26.50 -21.80
CA GLU A 162 8.52 -25.12 -21.32
C GLU A 162 9.58 -24.68 -20.28
N GLY A 163 10.70 -25.39 -20.18
CA GLY A 163 11.75 -25.13 -19.18
C GLY A 163 12.44 -23.76 -19.30
N HIS A 164 12.30 -23.07 -20.44
CA HIS A 164 12.96 -21.80 -20.74
C HIS A 164 12.01 -20.58 -20.72
N VAL A 165 10.78 -20.72 -20.26
CA VAL A 165 9.84 -19.59 -20.23
C VAL A 165 10.33 -18.52 -19.25
N HIS A 166 10.34 -17.27 -19.70
CA HIS A 166 10.79 -16.14 -18.90
C HIS A 166 9.74 -15.76 -17.84
N GLU A 167 10.18 -15.63 -16.60
CA GLU A 167 9.29 -15.34 -15.46
C GLU A 167 9.03 -13.84 -15.32
N ASP A 168 7.92 -13.51 -14.66
CA ASP A 168 7.67 -12.15 -14.21
C ASP A 168 8.76 -11.67 -13.25
N GLU A 169 9.21 -10.43 -13.41
CA GLU A 169 10.10 -9.82 -12.41
C GLU A 169 9.39 -9.67 -11.06
N PRO A 170 10.13 -9.80 -9.94
CA PRO A 170 9.61 -9.53 -8.60
C PRO A 170 8.94 -8.16 -8.52
N VAL A 171 7.87 -8.06 -7.71
CA VAL A 171 7.27 -6.74 -7.49
C VAL A 171 8.25 -5.91 -6.67
N PRO A 172 8.70 -4.73 -7.14
CA PRO A 172 9.53 -3.86 -6.31
C PRO A 172 8.74 -3.46 -5.06
N VAL A 173 9.22 -3.90 -3.91
CA VAL A 173 8.67 -3.53 -2.61
C VAL A 173 9.07 -2.08 -2.37
N LEU A 174 8.12 -1.16 -2.47
CA LEU A 174 8.36 0.22 -2.07
C LEU A 174 8.49 0.25 -0.55
N SER A 175 9.70 0.55 -0.08
CA SER A 175 10.00 0.75 1.35
C SER A 175 8.99 1.71 1.95
N SER A 176 8.17 1.20 2.87
CA SER A 176 7.05 1.91 3.52
C SER A 176 7.54 2.81 4.64
#